data_AF-A0A946QAN8-F1
#
_entry.id   AF-A0A946QAN8-F1
#
_cell.length_a   1.000
_cell.length_b   1.000
_cell.length_c   1.000
_cell.angle_alpha   90.00
_cell.angle_beta   90.00
_cell.angle_gamma   90.00
#
_symmetry.space_group_name_H-M   'P 1'
#
loop_
_entity.id
_entity.type
_entity.pdbx_description
1 polymer ?
#
loop_
_entity_poly.entity_id
_entity_poly.type
_entity_poly.pdbx_seq_one_letter_code
_entity_poly.pdbx_strand_id
1 'polypeptide(L)'
;VTLLTNHNKESMHYLGMDNREEIVNVLSVMANDAKIDGIVCSPGDIMSINKSKNNLEFITPGIRLSHDSDDHSKIYTPSIALELGSTYLVIGRPITEAEDPMSIVEKIRLMI
;
A
#
# COMPACT_ATOMS: atom_id res chain seq x y z
N VAL A 1 2.46 -8.28 7.43
CA VAL A 1 3.10 -7.65 6.24
C VAL A 1 3.14 -8.71 5.15
N THR A 2 2.83 -8.38 3.88
CA THR A 2 2.98 -9.32 2.74
C THR A 2 4.38 -9.20 2.14
N LEU A 3 4.55 -8.46 1.04
CA LEU A 3 5.83 -8.14 0.43
C LEU A 3 6.16 -6.66 0.64
N LEU A 4 7.41 -6.36 1.00
CA LEU A 4 7.86 -4.97 1.12
C LEU A 4 7.61 -4.22 -0.21
N THR A 5 7.15 -2.99 -0.09
CA THR A 5 6.73 -2.16 -1.24
C THR A 5 7.90 -1.73 -2.13
N ASN A 6 9.13 -1.84 -1.63
CA ASN A 6 10.36 -1.54 -2.38
C ASN A 6 10.92 -2.75 -3.16
N HIS A 7 10.34 -3.95 -3.02
CA HIS A 7 10.76 -5.10 -3.82
C HIS A 7 10.40 -4.86 -5.30
N ASN A 8 11.45 -4.73 -6.12
CA ASN A 8 11.35 -4.72 -7.58
C ASN A 8 11.51 -6.14 -8.15
N LYS A 9 11.30 -6.30 -9.46
CA LYS A 9 11.41 -7.60 -10.15
C LYS A 9 12.76 -8.29 -9.92
N GLU A 10 13.85 -7.54 -9.91
CA GLU A 10 15.21 -8.08 -9.72
C GLU A 10 15.39 -8.66 -8.31
N SER A 11 15.01 -7.89 -7.28
CA SER A 11 15.10 -8.32 -5.89
C SER A 11 14.21 -9.52 -5.58
N MET A 12 13.04 -9.62 -6.25
CA MET A 12 12.16 -10.76 -6.10
C MET A 12 12.72 -11.99 -6.80
N HIS A 13 13.24 -11.83 -8.02
CA HIS A 13 13.87 -12.93 -8.74
C HIS A 13 15.06 -13.52 -7.97
N TYR A 14 15.87 -12.69 -7.30
CA TYR A 14 16.94 -13.13 -6.42
C TYR A 14 16.45 -14.01 -5.25
N LEU A 15 15.22 -13.77 -4.77
CA LEU A 15 14.57 -14.55 -3.71
C LEU A 15 13.84 -15.80 -4.24
N GLY A 16 13.91 -16.09 -5.55
CA GLY A 16 13.16 -17.18 -6.18
C GLY A 16 11.67 -16.89 -6.28
N MET A 17 11.30 -15.61 -6.35
CA MET A 17 9.92 -15.13 -6.43
C MET A 17 9.68 -14.46 -7.79
N ASP A 18 8.80 -15.03 -8.61
CA ASP A 18 8.62 -14.53 -9.98
C ASP A 18 7.35 -13.67 -10.16
N ASN A 19 6.36 -13.82 -9.27
CA ASN A 19 5.07 -13.15 -9.41
C ASN A 19 4.59 -12.50 -8.10
N ARG A 20 4.65 -11.17 -8.04
CA ARG A 20 4.22 -10.37 -6.87
C ARG A 20 2.75 -10.56 -6.55
N GLU A 21 1.89 -10.51 -7.55
CA GLU A 21 0.44 -10.58 -7.38
C GLU A 21 0.04 -11.93 -6.78
N GLU A 22 0.63 -13.01 -7.29
CA GLU A 22 0.40 -14.36 -6.78
C GLU A 22 0.86 -14.49 -5.32
N ILE A 23 2.07 -14.00 -5.00
CA ILE A 23 2.62 -14.09 -3.64
C ILE A 23 1.80 -13.27 -2.65
N VAL A 24 1.42 -12.04 -3.01
CA VAL A 24 0.55 -11.20 -2.18
C VAL A 24 -0.76 -11.92 -1.92
N ASN A 25 -1.39 -12.49 -2.96
CA ASN A 25 -2.65 -13.20 -2.79
C ASN A 25 -2.50 -14.42 -1.87
N VAL A 26 -1.47 -15.25 -2.05
CA VAL A 26 -1.19 -16.40 -1.17
C VAL A 26 -1.02 -15.96 0.28
N LEU A 27 -0.18 -14.94 0.53
CA LEU A 27 0.04 -14.43 1.88
C LEU A 27 -1.23 -13.82 2.50
N SER A 28 -2.08 -13.19 1.69
CA SER A 28 -3.38 -12.67 2.15
C SER A 28 -4.35 -13.78 2.57
N VAL A 29 -4.38 -14.90 1.85
CA VAL A 29 -5.21 -16.06 2.22
C VAL A 29 -4.70 -16.68 3.51
N MET A 30 -3.38 -16.88 3.63
CA MET A 30 -2.76 -17.40 4.85
C MET A 30 -3.04 -16.52 6.07
N ALA A 31 -2.96 -15.18 5.92
CA ALA A 31 -3.26 -14.25 7.00
C ALA A 31 -4.72 -14.34 7.46
N ASN A 32 -5.65 -14.44 6.50
CA ASN A 32 -7.07 -14.62 6.78
C ASN A 32 -7.35 -15.95 7.49
N ASP A 33 -6.76 -17.06 7.03
CA ASP A 33 -6.91 -18.38 7.64
C ASP A 33 -6.32 -18.42 9.06
N ALA A 34 -5.24 -17.67 9.28
CA ALA A 34 -4.64 -17.46 10.59
C ALA A 34 -5.44 -16.50 11.50
N LYS A 35 -6.58 -15.95 11.03
CA LYS A 35 -7.44 -15.01 11.74
C LYS A 35 -6.72 -13.72 12.16
N ILE A 36 -5.80 -13.26 11.32
CA ILE A 36 -5.18 -11.93 11.46
C ILE A 36 -6.18 -10.90 10.95
N ASP A 37 -6.26 -9.74 11.61
CA ASP A 37 -7.24 -8.69 11.26
C ASP A 37 -6.88 -7.91 9.99
N GLY A 38 -5.59 -7.76 9.69
CA GLY A 38 -5.14 -6.96 8.55
C GLY A 38 -3.72 -7.23 8.09
N ILE A 39 -3.40 -6.71 6.91
CA ILE A 39 -2.08 -6.86 6.28
C ILE A 39 -1.54 -5.52 5.79
N VAL A 40 -0.22 -5.42 5.79
CA VAL A 40 0.51 -4.29 5.20
C VAL A 40 0.94 -4.67 3.79
N CYS A 41 0.55 -3.87 2.79
CA CYS A 41 0.85 -4.09 1.37
C CYS A 41 0.86 -2.76 0.57
N SER A 42 1.34 -2.75 -0.68
CA SER A 42 1.21 -1.57 -1.55
C SER A 42 -0.26 -1.38 -1.98
N PRO A 43 -0.76 -0.15 -2.21
CA PRO A 43 -2.10 0.04 -2.77
C PRO A 43 -2.36 -0.78 -4.05
N GLY A 44 -1.35 -0.91 -4.92
CA GLY A 44 -1.45 -1.71 -6.14
C GLY A 44 -1.63 -3.22 -5.90
N ASP A 45 -1.13 -3.73 -4.79
CA ASP A 45 -1.21 -5.15 -4.45
C ASP A 45 -2.64 -5.57 -4.13
N ILE A 46 -3.47 -4.64 -3.65
CA ILE A 46 -4.85 -4.92 -3.25
C ILE A 46 -5.67 -5.47 -4.42
N MET A 47 -5.37 -5.07 -5.66
CA MET A 47 -6.07 -5.55 -6.86
C MET A 47 -5.88 -7.06 -7.10
N SER A 48 -4.77 -7.63 -6.63
CA SER A 48 -4.50 -9.07 -6.75
C SER A 48 -5.16 -9.91 -5.66
N ILE A 49 -5.66 -9.27 -4.60
CA ILE A 49 -6.27 -9.95 -3.45
C ILE A 49 -7.75 -10.22 -3.75
N ASN A 50 -8.17 -11.47 -3.60
CA ASN A 50 -9.57 -11.84 -3.79
C ASN A 50 -10.45 -11.40 -2.62
N LYS A 51 -10.83 -10.11 -2.57
CA LYS A 51 -11.63 -9.50 -1.49
C LYS A 51 -12.87 -10.30 -1.04
N SER A 52 -13.46 -11.15 -1.88
CA SER A 52 -14.59 -12.02 -1.48
C SER A 52 -14.22 -13.14 -0.49
N LYS A 53 -12.93 -13.42 -0.34
CA LYS A 53 -12.38 -14.49 0.51
C LYS A 53 -11.62 -13.98 1.73
N ASN A 54 -11.56 -12.65 1.93
CA ASN A 54 -10.76 -12.05 2.99
C ASN A 54 -11.59 -10.98 3.69
N ASN A 55 -11.59 -10.98 5.02
CA ASN A 55 -12.10 -9.87 5.84
C ASN A 55 -10.96 -8.99 6.38
N LEU A 56 -9.85 -8.91 5.63
CA LEU A 56 -8.64 -8.23 6.07
C LEU A 56 -8.75 -6.71 5.90
N GLU A 57 -8.25 -5.98 6.88
CA GLU A 57 -7.91 -4.57 6.71
C GLU A 57 -6.63 -4.40 5.89
N PHE A 58 -6.61 -3.41 4.99
CA PHE A 58 -5.45 -3.12 4.15
C PHE A 58 -4.75 -1.85 4.61
N ILE A 59 -3.56 -2.01 5.20
CA ILE A 59 -2.71 -0.92 5.66
C ILE A 59 -1.68 -0.61 4.57
N THR A 60 -1.77 0.57 3.96
CA THR A 60 -0.95 0.89 2.78
C THR A 60 0.05 2.02 3.03
N PRO A 61 1.36 1.71 3.08
CA PRO A 61 2.41 2.71 3.15
C PRO A 61 2.82 3.24 1.78
N GLY A 62 3.57 4.34 1.79
CA GLY A 62 4.14 4.91 0.57
C GLY A 62 3.24 5.90 -0.15
N ILE A 63 2.19 6.39 0.50
CA ILE A 63 1.27 7.39 -0.06
C ILE A 63 1.99 8.74 -0.28
N ARG A 64 1.60 9.45 -1.34
CA ARG A 64 2.17 10.76 -1.74
C ARG A 64 1.05 11.74 -2.10
N LEU A 65 1.29 13.04 -1.97
CA LEU A 65 0.24 14.07 -2.14
C LEU A 65 0.21 14.72 -3.53
N SER A 66 1.27 14.54 -4.32
CA SER A 66 1.33 14.96 -5.72
C SER A 66 2.19 13.98 -6.51
N HIS A 67 2.17 14.13 -7.83
CA HIS A 67 2.95 13.32 -8.75
C HIS A 67 4.39 13.83 -8.95
N ASP A 68 4.82 14.85 -8.19
CA ASP A 68 6.05 15.61 -8.47
C ASP A 68 7.35 14.95 -7.98
N SER A 69 7.35 13.64 -7.71
CA SER A 69 8.60 12.93 -7.40
C SER A 69 9.18 12.29 -8.65
N ASP A 70 10.44 12.65 -8.97
CA ASP A 70 11.32 12.08 -10.01
C ASP A 70 11.64 10.57 -9.86
N ASP A 71 10.88 9.86 -9.04
CA ASP A 71 11.06 8.43 -8.77
C ASP A 71 10.14 7.64 -9.70
N HIS A 72 10.71 6.84 -10.61
CA HIS A 72 10.03 5.97 -11.59
C HIS A 72 9.12 4.88 -10.96
N SER A 73 8.81 4.97 -9.67
CA SER A 73 7.88 4.10 -8.94
C SER A 73 6.43 4.55 -9.12
N LYS A 74 5.48 3.60 -9.16
CA LYS A 74 4.04 3.93 -9.19
C LYS A 74 3.68 4.77 -7.95
N ILE A 75 3.20 5.99 -8.19
CA ILE A 75 2.75 6.91 -7.13
C ILE A 75 1.27 6.66 -6.85
N TYR A 76 0.92 6.48 -5.58
CA TYR A 76 -0.46 6.37 -5.12
C TYR A 76 -0.80 7.58 -4.23
N THR A 77 -1.80 8.35 -4.65
CA THR A 77 -2.38 9.42 -3.83
C THR A 77 -3.32 8.86 -2.76
N PRO A 78 -3.68 9.63 -1.72
CA PRO A 78 -4.67 9.19 -0.73
C PRO A 78 -5.97 8.71 -1.38
N SER A 79 -6.52 9.48 -2.32
CA SER A 79 -7.75 9.16 -3.04
C SER A 79 -7.65 7.86 -3.83
N ILE A 80 -6.58 7.69 -4.62
CA ILE A 80 -6.35 6.47 -5.40
C ILE A 80 -6.19 5.26 -4.47
N ALA A 81 -5.46 5.40 -3.36
CA ALA A 81 -5.25 4.29 -2.44
C ALA A 81 -6.56 3.82 -1.78
N LEU A 82 -7.46 4.74 -1.43
CA LEU A 82 -8.80 4.41 -0.94
C LEU A 82 -9.66 3.77 -2.03
N GLU A 83 -9.62 4.27 -3.25
CA GLU A 83 -10.34 3.68 -4.40
C GLU A 83 -9.92 2.23 -4.65
N LEU A 84 -8.63 1.94 -4.53
CA LEU A 84 -8.09 0.57 -4.63
C LEU A 84 -8.50 -0.32 -3.44
N GLY A 85 -8.98 0.28 -2.35
CA GLY A 85 -9.55 -0.40 -1.19
C GLY A 85 -8.69 -0.39 0.06
N SER A 86 -7.75 0.57 0.20
CA SER A 86 -7.01 0.73 1.45
C SER A 86 -7.96 1.04 2.61
N THR A 87 -7.77 0.38 3.75
CA THR A 87 -8.48 0.70 5.00
C THR A 87 -7.76 1.80 5.76
N TYR A 88 -6.42 1.74 5.80
CA TYR A 88 -5.57 2.72 6.46
C TYR A 88 -4.48 3.21 5.52
N LEU A 89 -4.23 4.53 5.56
CA LEU A 89 -3.17 5.18 4.80
C LEU A 89 -2.00 5.51 5.73
N VAL A 90 -0.81 5.01 5.41
CA VAL A 90 0.42 5.36 6.15
C VAL A 90 1.19 6.43 5.39
N ILE A 91 1.07 7.67 5.87
CA ILE A 91 1.66 8.87 5.28
C ILE A 91 2.77 9.39 6.22
N GLY A 92 4.02 9.35 5.75
CA GLY A 92 5.19 9.77 6.54
C GLY A 92 5.69 11.17 6.16
N ARG A 93 6.82 11.22 5.44
CA ARG A 93 7.52 12.45 5.02
C ARG A 93 6.63 13.60 4.55
N PRO A 94 5.58 13.38 3.71
CA PRO A 94 4.71 14.48 3.29
C PRO A 94 4.09 15.27 4.45
N ILE A 95 3.84 14.63 5.61
CA ILE A 95 3.32 15.28 6.82
C ILE A 95 4.50 15.71 7.71
N THR A 96 5.43 14.80 8.01
CA THR A 96 6.44 15.02 9.06
C THR A 96 7.55 16.01 8.68
N GLU A 97 7.78 16.23 7.38
CA GLU A 97 8.82 17.15 6.87
C GLU A 97 8.22 18.47 6.32
N ALA A 98 6.90 18.66 6.44
CA ALA A 98 6.24 19.88 6.01
C ALA A 98 6.48 21.04 6.99
N GLU A 99 6.55 22.27 6.46
CA GLU A 99 6.63 23.48 7.29
C GLU A 99 5.44 23.62 8.24
N ASP A 100 4.24 23.25 7.77
CA ASP A 100 3.02 23.17 8.56
C ASP A 100 2.36 21.79 8.38
N PRO A 101 2.67 20.81 9.26
CA PRO A 101 2.09 19.47 9.20
C PRO A 101 0.56 19.44 9.26
N MET A 102 -0.06 20.38 9.99
CA MET A 102 -1.52 20.40 10.13
C MET A 102 -2.18 20.84 8.84
N SER A 103 -1.61 21.83 8.14
CA SER A 103 -2.08 22.23 6.81
C SER A 103 -2.09 21.06 5.81
N ILE A 104 -1.10 20.17 5.91
CA ILE A 104 -1.01 18.98 5.06
C ILE A 104 -2.08 17.96 5.43
N VAL A 105 -2.32 17.71 6.72
CA VAL A 105 -3.38 16.82 7.18
C VAL A 105 -4.75 17.31 6.70
N GLU A 106 -5.04 18.62 6.79
CA GLU A 106 -6.28 19.18 6.25
C GLU A 106 -6.37 19.03 4.72
N LYS A 107 -5.26 19.23 4.00
CA LYS A 107 -5.21 18.98 2.55
C LYS A 107 -5.52 17.53 2.20
N ILE A 108 -4.97 16.56 2.94
CA ILE A 108 -5.26 15.13 2.78
C ILE A 108 -6.74 14.86 3.03
N ARG A 109 -7.29 15.43 4.12
CA ARG A 109 -8.70 15.28 4.49
C ARG A 109 -9.65 15.80 3.41
N LEU A 110 -9.27 16.84 2.67
CA LEU A 110 -10.04 17.36 1.54
C LEU A 110 -9.92 16.52 0.26
N MET A 111 -8.94 15.61 0.18
CA MET A 111 -8.73 14.72 -0.97
C MET A 111 -9.54 13.41 -0.87
N ILE A 112 -10.08 13.08 0.31
CA ILE A 112 -10.73 11.80 0.63
C ILE A 112 -12.16 12.02 1.13
#